data_AF-A0ABD5MX46-F1
#
_entry.id   AF-A0ABD5MX46-F1
#
_cell.length_a   1.000
_cell.length_b   1.000
_cell.length_c   1.000
_cell.angle_alpha   90.00
_cell.angle_beta   90.00
_cell.angle_gamma   90.00
#
_symmetry.space_group_name_H-M   'P 1'
#
loop_
_entity.id
_entity.type
_entity.pdbx_description
1 polymer ?
#
loop_
_entity_poly.entity_id
_entity_poly.type
_entity_poly.pdbx_seq_one_letter_code
_entity_poly.pdbx_strand_id
1 'polypeptide(L)'
;MNVKLAELLSQSGILSVPESIIRMGNTRRLPDVLIGSFLGMRIVLEGKILDNNNAIKTLEADCRRRIQEGIAGLVIGILYPPELRNVEWSELEHMMVEETYRIRVFSESDDGNWANSDFDDISAILRRTYKSLINENVVDSAVDELRGGIEEATQRLSSSPGTEGRLKELLILPHQNGREISEE
;
A
#
# COMPACT_ATOMS: atom_id res chain seq x y z
N MET A 1 -4.13 -19.84 -12.48
CA MET A 1 -2.89 -19.17 -12.03
C MET A 1 -3.19 -18.06 -11.03
N ASN A 2 -3.83 -16.93 -11.40
CA ASN A 2 -4.13 -15.86 -10.43
C ASN A 2 -4.83 -16.38 -9.17
N VAL A 3 -5.87 -17.22 -9.31
CA VAL A 3 -6.61 -17.75 -8.15
C VAL A 3 -5.71 -18.62 -7.28
N LYS A 4 -4.91 -19.51 -7.89
CA LYS A 4 -3.98 -20.37 -7.15
C LYS A 4 -2.91 -19.55 -6.42
N LEU A 5 -2.39 -18.49 -7.03
CA LEU A 5 -1.47 -17.56 -6.34
C LEU A 5 -2.17 -16.87 -5.17
N ALA A 6 -3.40 -16.40 -5.36
CA ALA A 6 -4.16 -15.74 -4.31
C ALA A 6 -4.49 -16.69 -3.15
N GLU A 7 -4.82 -17.95 -3.44
CA GLU A 7 -4.98 -19.01 -2.43
C GLU A 7 -3.69 -19.22 -1.63
N LEU A 8 -2.55 -19.34 -2.30
CA LEU A 8 -1.24 -19.50 -1.65
C LEU A 8 -0.91 -18.28 -0.77
N LEU A 9 -1.08 -17.07 -1.30
CA LEU A 9 -0.87 -15.82 -0.55
C LEU A 9 -1.83 -15.71 0.65
N SER A 10 -3.02 -16.32 0.57
CA SER A 10 -3.96 -16.35 1.67
C SER A 10 -3.59 -17.37 2.74
N GLN A 11 -3.16 -18.57 2.33
CA GLN A 11 -2.67 -19.60 3.25
C GLN A 11 -1.44 -19.16 4.04
N SER A 12 -0.57 -18.36 3.43
CA SER A 12 0.60 -17.77 4.10
C SER A 12 0.26 -16.54 4.97
N GLY A 13 -1.01 -16.15 5.05
CA GLY A 13 -1.48 -15.02 5.86
C GLY A 13 -1.08 -13.65 5.29
N ILE A 14 -0.60 -13.59 4.04
CA ILE A 14 -0.19 -12.35 3.38
C ILE A 14 -1.42 -11.59 2.87
N LEU A 15 -2.40 -12.28 2.29
CA LEU A 15 -3.56 -11.66 1.65
C LEU A 15 -4.85 -12.23 2.23
N SER A 16 -5.78 -11.37 2.64
CA SER A 16 -7.13 -11.81 2.94
C SER A 16 -7.93 -11.83 1.64
N VAL A 17 -8.18 -13.02 1.10
CA VAL A 17 -8.99 -13.19 -0.12
C VAL A 17 -10.40 -13.60 0.30
N PRO A 18 -11.47 -12.96 -0.21
CA PRO A 18 -12.84 -13.38 0.07
C PRO A 18 -13.05 -14.86 -0.24
N GLU A 19 -13.67 -15.61 0.68
CA GLU A 19 -13.95 -17.05 0.48
C GLU A 19 -14.77 -17.33 -0.80
N SER A 20 -15.60 -16.39 -1.23
CA SER A 20 -16.38 -16.49 -2.47
C SER A 20 -15.48 -16.62 -3.71
N ILE A 21 -14.29 -16.01 -3.69
CA ILE A 21 -13.30 -16.09 -4.77
C ILE A 21 -12.56 -17.44 -4.70
N ILE A 22 -12.20 -17.91 -3.50
CA ILE A 22 -11.56 -19.21 -3.27
C ILE A 22 -12.48 -20.34 -3.73
N ARG A 23 -13.77 -20.31 -3.35
CA ARG A 23 -14.76 -21.32 -3.77
C ARG A 23 -15.04 -21.28 -5.28
N MET A 24 -14.93 -20.12 -5.92
CA MET A 24 -15.07 -19.99 -7.39
C MET A 24 -13.89 -20.59 -8.16
N GLY A 25 -12.69 -20.72 -7.56
CA GLY A 25 -11.55 -21.40 -8.17
C GLY A 25 -11.84 -22.85 -8.61
N ASN A 26 -12.80 -23.50 -7.95
CA ASN A 26 -13.30 -24.84 -8.29
C ASN A 26 -14.37 -24.85 -9.40
N THR A 27 -14.74 -23.70 -9.96
CA THR A 27 -15.73 -23.57 -11.03
C THR A 27 -15.19 -22.77 -12.20
N ARG A 28 -15.54 -23.16 -13.43
CA ARG A 28 -14.99 -22.62 -14.70
C ARG A 28 -15.28 -21.14 -15.00
N ARG A 29 -15.91 -20.40 -14.06
CA ARG A 29 -16.17 -18.96 -14.14
C ARG A 29 -15.32 -18.25 -13.10
N LEU A 30 -14.01 -18.20 -13.36
CA LEU A 30 -13.10 -17.38 -12.57
C LEU A 30 -13.33 -15.90 -12.92
N PRO A 31 -13.41 -14.99 -11.94
CA PRO A 31 -13.38 -13.55 -12.23
C PRO A 31 -12.01 -13.17 -12.83
N ASP A 32 -12.01 -12.24 -13.79
CA ASP A 32 -10.79 -11.74 -14.44
C ASP A 32 -9.86 -10.96 -13.48
N VAL A 33 -10.35 -10.65 -12.28
CA VAL A 33 -9.71 -9.80 -11.28
C VAL A 33 -9.89 -10.44 -9.91
N LEU A 34 -8.80 -10.53 -9.14
CA LEU A 34 -8.87 -10.98 -7.75
C LEU A 34 -8.73 -9.79 -6.84
N ILE A 35 -9.77 -9.55 -6.04
CA ILE A 35 -9.82 -8.47 -5.07
C ILE A 35 -9.59 -9.09 -3.70
N GLY A 36 -8.42 -8.80 -3.13
CA GLY A 36 -8.09 -9.11 -1.74
C GLY A 36 -8.08 -7.85 -0.88
N SER A 37 -7.94 -8.04 0.42
CA SER A 37 -7.60 -6.97 1.35
C SER A 37 -6.26 -7.24 2.04
N PHE A 38 -5.46 -6.18 2.17
CA PHE A 38 -4.22 -6.17 2.93
C PHE A 38 -4.22 -4.96 3.83
N LEU A 39 -4.22 -5.19 5.14
CA LEU A 39 -4.24 -4.13 6.16
C LEU A 39 -5.34 -3.08 5.91
N GLY A 40 -6.53 -3.55 5.50
CA GLY A 40 -7.70 -2.70 5.22
C GLY A 40 -7.74 -2.08 3.82
N MET A 41 -6.66 -2.13 3.04
CA MET A 41 -6.66 -1.63 1.67
C MET A 41 -7.10 -2.70 0.68
N ARG A 42 -7.89 -2.29 -0.33
CA ARG A 42 -8.24 -3.14 -1.47
C ARG A 42 -7.01 -3.34 -2.35
N ILE A 43 -6.63 -4.60 -2.55
CA ILE A 43 -5.55 -5.02 -3.45
C ILE A 43 -6.16 -5.80 -4.60
N VAL A 44 -5.66 -5.53 -5.81
CA VAL A 44 -5.91 -6.39 -6.97
C VAL A 44 -4.66 -7.15 -7.37
N LEU A 45 -4.82 -8.45 -7.65
CA LEU A 45 -3.80 -9.25 -8.32
C LEU A 45 -4.18 -9.41 -9.79
N GLU A 46 -3.29 -9.00 -10.68
CA GLU A 46 -3.47 -9.12 -12.12
C GLU A 46 -2.25 -9.82 -12.70
N GLY A 47 -2.48 -10.93 -13.41
CA GLY A 47 -1.40 -11.77 -13.87
C GLY A 47 -1.54 -12.20 -15.32
N LYS A 48 -0.43 -12.19 -16.06
CA LYS A 48 -0.34 -12.66 -17.45
C LYS A 48 0.91 -13.51 -17.65
N ILE A 49 0.86 -14.42 -18.62
CA ILE A 49 2.03 -15.21 -19.01
C ILE A 49 2.96 -14.33 -19.86
N LEU A 50 4.26 -14.38 -19.59
CA LEU A 50 5.29 -13.66 -20.34
C LEU A 50 5.62 -14.40 -21.64
N ASP A 51 4.72 -14.33 -22.62
CA ASP A 51 4.92 -14.95 -23.94
C ASP A 51 5.43 -13.98 -25.01
N ASN A 52 5.22 -12.67 -24.82
CA ASN A 52 5.69 -11.62 -25.71
C ASN A 52 5.78 -10.27 -24.99
N ASN A 53 6.45 -9.29 -25.62
CA ASN A 53 6.56 -7.93 -25.08
C ASN A 53 5.20 -7.18 -24.99
N ASN A 54 4.17 -7.65 -25.71
CA ASN A 54 2.84 -7.05 -25.63
C ASN A 54 2.13 -7.43 -24.32
N ALA A 55 2.44 -8.59 -23.74
CA ALA A 55 1.90 -9.02 -22.45
C ALA A 55 2.22 -8.03 -21.33
N ILE A 56 3.45 -7.50 -21.31
CA ILE A 56 3.89 -6.49 -20.33
C ILE A 56 3.06 -5.21 -20.47
N LYS A 57 2.99 -4.64 -21.68
CA LYS A 57 2.26 -3.39 -21.94
C LYS A 57 0.77 -3.52 -21.63
N THR A 58 0.19 -4.65 -22.01
CA THR A 58 -1.24 -4.92 -21.75
C THR A 58 -1.48 -5.04 -20.25
N LEU A 59 -0.61 -5.75 -19.53
CA LEU A 59 -0.71 -5.89 -18.07
C LEU A 59 -0.56 -4.53 -17.36
N GLU A 60 0.40 -3.70 -17.76
CA GLU A 60 0.56 -2.35 -17.20
C GLU A 60 -0.69 -1.48 -17.43
N ALA A 61 -1.26 -1.53 -18.63
CA ALA A 61 -2.48 -0.79 -18.95
C ALA A 61 -3.68 -1.30 -18.14
N ASP A 62 -3.84 -2.61 -18.01
CA ASP A 62 -4.88 -3.22 -17.19
C ASP A 62 -4.73 -2.79 -15.72
N CYS A 63 -3.51 -2.86 -15.17
CA CYS A 63 -3.23 -2.51 -13.77
C CYS A 63 -3.53 -1.04 -13.49
N ARG A 64 -3.06 -0.13 -14.35
CA ARG A 64 -3.36 1.31 -14.20
C ARG A 64 -4.85 1.60 -14.31
N ARG A 65 -5.54 0.93 -15.22
CA ARG A 65 -6.99 1.08 -15.36
C ARG A 65 -7.73 0.69 -14.08
N ARG A 66 -7.28 -0.34 -13.36
CA ARG A 66 -7.87 -0.71 -12.05
C ARG A 66 -7.74 0.37 -10.98
N ILE A 67 -6.59 1.05 -10.93
CA ILE A 67 -6.37 2.19 -10.04
C ILE A 67 -7.28 3.35 -10.45
N GLN A 68 -7.26 3.74 -11.73
CA GLN A 68 -8.02 4.88 -12.26
C GLN A 68 -9.55 4.70 -12.13
N GLU A 69 -10.06 3.48 -12.26
CA GLU A 69 -11.47 3.14 -12.06
C GLU A 69 -11.86 3.03 -10.56
N GLY A 70 -10.92 3.24 -9.63
CA GLY A 70 -11.16 3.16 -8.18
C GLY A 70 -11.45 1.75 -7.67
N ILE A 71 -11.05 0.72 -8.43
CA ILE A 71 -11.28 -0.70 -8.09
C ILE A 71 -10.39 -1.11 -6.91
N ALA A 72 -9.14 -0.65 -6.88
CA ALA A 72 -8.18 -0.89 -5.81
C ALA A 72 -7.25 0.31 -5.64
N GLY A 73 -6.73 0.51 -4.42
CA GLY A 73 -5.67 1.50 -4.15
C GLY A 73 -4.28 0.97 -4.45
N LEU A 74 -4.15 -0.35 -4.62
CA LEU A 74 -2.90 -1.02 -4.98
C LEU A 74 -3.19 -2.21 -5.89
N VAL A 75 -2.42 -2.34 -6.96
CA VAL A 75 -2.49 -3.46 -7.90
C VAL A 75 -1.12 -4.10 -8.01
N ILE A 76 -1.06 -5.43 -7.95
CA ILE A 76 0.16 -6.18 -8.25
C ILE A 76 0.02 -6.78 -9.64
N GLY A 77 0.85 -6.31 -10.56
CA GLY A 77 1.04 -6.94 -11.86
C GLY A 77 2.05 -8.07 -11.74
N ILE A 78 1.67 -9.28 -12.17
CA ILE A 78 2.49 -10.48 -12.13
C ILE A 78 2.67 -11.03 -13.55
N LEU A 79 3.91 -11.18 -13.96
CA LEU A 79 4.29 -11.87 -15.17
C LEU A 79 4.77 -13.26 -14.81
N TYR A 80 3.98 -14.24 -15.24
CA TYR A 80 4.27 -15.64 -15.01
C TYR A 80 5.24 -16.19 -16.06
N PRO A 81 6.16 -17.08 -15.65
CA PRO A 81 6.97 -17.85 -16.58
C PRO A 81 6.08 -18.60 -17.60
N PRO A 82 6.45 -18.64 -18.90
CA PRO A 82 5.73 -19.41 -19.91
C PRO A 82 5.64 -20.91 -19.60
N GLU A 83 6.55 -21.43 -18.79
CA GLU A 83 6.60 -22.81 -18.30
C GLU A 83 5.31 -23.19 -17.57
N LEU A 84 4.70 -22.25 -16.83
CA LEU A 84 3.47 -22.49 -16.06
C LEU A 84 2.21 -22.63 -16.93
N ARG A 85 2.30 -22.39 -18.25
CA ARG A 85 1.14 -22.44 -19.16
C ARG A 85 0.51 -23.82 -19.27
N ASN A 86 1.35 -24.86 -19.29
CA ASN A 86 0.94 -26.23 -19.59
C ASN A 86 1.08 -27.17 -18.38
N VAL A 87 1.26 -26.62 -17.18
CA VAL A 87 1.40 -27.42 -15.96
C VAL A 87 0.04 -27.89 -15.49
N GLU A 88 -0.04 -29.17 -15.10
CA GLU A 88 -1.26 -29.76 -14.54
C GLU A 88 -1.61 -29.10 -13.20
N TRP A 89 -2.92 -28.99 -12.90
CA TRP A 89 -3.40 -28.24 -11.74
C TRP A 89 -2.85 -28.76 -10.40
N SER A 90 -2.60 -30.07 -10.29
CA SER A 90 -2.01 -30.71 -9.11
C SER A 90 -0.54 -30.36 -8.88
N GLU A 91 0.20 -30.06 -9.95
CA GLU A 91 1.63 -29.73 -9.90
C GLU A 91 1.87 -28.22 -9.91
N LEU A 92 0.87 -27.46 -10.36
CA LEU A 92 0.93 -26.00 -10.47
C LEU A 92 1.27 -25.34 -9.13
N GLU A 93 0.77 -25.86 -8.02
CA GLU A 93 1.04 -25.30 -6.70
C GLU A 93 2.52 -25.38 -6.32
N HIS A 94 3.13 -26.54 -6.54
CA HIS A 94 4.54 -26.77 -6.25
C HIS A 94 5.44 -25.92 -7.16
N MET A 95 5.18 -25.95 -8.46
CA MET A 95 5.89 -25.11 -9.44
C MET A 95 5.75 -23.63 -9.12
N MET A 96 4.58 -23.19 -8.66
CA MET A 96 4.38 -21.78 -8.32
C MET A 96 5.15 -21.33 -7.07
N VAL A 97 5.56 -22.22 -6.19
CA VAL A 97 6.39 -21.87 -5.03
C VAL A 97 7.87 -21.83 -5.41
N GLU A 98 8.30 -22.68 -6.34
CA GLU A 98 9.71 -22.80 -6.73
C GLU A 98 10.14 -21.80 -7.83
N GLU A 99 9.19 -21.30 -8.62
CA GLU A 99 9.48 -20.40 -9.73
C GLU A 99 9.68 -18.95 -9.30
N THR A 100 10.41 -18.21 -10.14
CA THR A 100 10.57 -16.75 -9.99
C THR A 100 9.61 -16.02 -10.91
N TYR A 101 9.00 -14.96 -10.38
CA TYR A 101 8.04 -14.13 -11.08
C TYR A 101 8.63 -12.76 -11.37
N ARG A 102 8.18 -12.14 -12.46
CA ARG A 102 8.37 -10.70 -12.63
C ARG A 102 7.17 -9.99 -12.07
N ILE A 103 7.36 -9.18 -11.05
CA ILE A 103 6.28 -8.44 -10.41
C ILE A 103 6.52 -6.94 -10.45
N ARG A 104 5.43 -6.18 -10.47
CA ARG A 104 5.43 -4.73 -10.36
C ARG A 104 4.22 -4.31 -9.55
N VAL A 105 4.41 -3.33 -8.68
CA VAL A 105 3.32 -2.77 -7.88
C VAL A 105 2.92 -1.41 -8.44
N PHE A 106 1.62 -1.22 -8.61
CA PHE A 106 0.98 -0.01 -9.11
C PHE A 106 0.15 0.58 -7.99
N SER A 107 0.25 1.89 -7.80
CA SER A 107 -0.51 2.64 -6.81
C SER A 107 -0.93 4.00 -7.37
N GLU A 108 -1.67 4.78 -6.60
CA GLU A 108 -2.03 6.15 -6.98
C GLU A 108 -0.83 7.11 -6.98
N SER A 109 0.11 6.91 -6.04
CA SER A 109 1.27 7.81 -5.87
C SER A 109 2.40 7.51 -6.85
N ASP A 110 2.73 6.23 -7.01
CA ASP A 110 3.85 5.79 -7.85
C ASP A 110 3.67 4.37 -8.37
N ASP A 111 4.30 4.10 -9.52
CA ASP A 111 4.47 2.76 -10.03
C ASP A 111 5.89 2.28 -9.71
N GLY A 112 6.02 1.24 -8.91
CA GLY A 112 7.31 0.61 -8.64
C GLY A 112 7.97 0.08 -9.91
N ASN A 113 9.23 -0.35 -9.83
CA ASN A 113 9.92 -0.99 -10.96
C ASN A 113 9.58 -2.49 -11.04
N TRP A 114 9.70 -3.07 -12.24
CA TRP A 114 9.67 -4.53 -12.39
C TRP A 114 10.82 -5.17 -11.62
N ALA A 115 10.51 -6.11 -10.75
CA ALA A 115 11.47 -6.91 -10.00
C ALA A 115 11.26 -8.41 -10.29
N ASN A 116 12.35 -9.17 -10.33
CA ASN A 116 12.25 -10.62 -10.21
C ASN A 116 12.06 -10.94 -8.73
N SER A 117 11.08 -11.78 -8.41
CA SER A 117 10.68 -12.06 -7.04
C SER A 117 10.20 -13.50 -6.95
N ASP A 118 10.64 -14.20 -5.91
CA ASP A 118 10.02 -15.46 -5.51
C ASP A 118 8.71 -15.20 -4.75
N PHE A 119 8.07 -16.28 -4.29
CA PHE A 119 6.82 -16.18 -3.55
C PHE A 119 6.96 -15.40 -2.21
N ASP A 120 8.07 -15.57 -1.51
CA ASP A 120 8.31 -14.92 -0.21
C ASP A 120 8.58 -13.42 -0.38
N ASP A 121 9.25 -13.03 -1.46
CA ASP A 121 9.53 -11.65 -1.85
C ASP A 121 8.26 -10.83 -2.12
N ILE A 122 7.22 -11.46 -2.68
CA ILE A 122 5.93 -10.79 -2.93
C ILE A 122 5.37 -10.21 -1.62
N SER A 123 5.50 -10.96 -0.52
CA SER A 123 5.05 -10.53 0.81
C SER A 123 5.81 -9.30 1.30
N ALA A 124 7.13 -9.30 1.11
CA ALA A 124 8.02 -8.24 1.55
C ALA A 124 7.77 -6.97 0.72
N ILE A 125 7.55 -7.13 -0.59
CA ILE A 125 7.21 -6.04 -1.50
C ILE A 125 5.87 -5.40 -1.10
N LEU A 126 4.83 -6.20 -0.85
CA LEU A 126 3.53 -5.70 -0.39
C LEU A 126 3.63 -4.89 0.91
N ARG A 127 4.34 -5.42 1.90
CA ARG A 127 4.58 -4.72 3.18
C ARG A 127 5.32 -3.39 2.98
N ARG A 128 6.33 -3.36 2.10
CA ARG A 128 7.10 -2.15 1.79
C ARG A 128 6.24 -1.10 1.09
N THR A 129 5.49 -1.49 0.05
CA THR A 129 4.63 -0.55 -0.67
C THR A 129 3.53 -0.01 0.22
N TYR A 130 2.90 -0.84 1.06
CA TYR A 130 1.93 -0.36 2.05
C TYR A 130 2.51 0.68 3.00
N LYS A 131 3.71 0.44 3.53
CA LYS A 131 4.40 1.42 4.40
C LYS A 131 4.68 2.73 3.67
N SER A 132 5.10 2.67 2.41
CA SER A 132 5.29 3.88 1.58
C SER A 132 3.99 4.65 1.41
N LEU A 133 2.90 3.95 1.09
CA LEU A 133 1.59 4.56 0.85
C LEU A 133 0.99 5.23 2.10
N ILE A 134 1.18 4.66 3.29
CA ILE A 134 0.76 5.31 4.55
C ILE A 134 1.61 6.53 4.85
N ASN A 135 2.94 6.38 4.76
CA ASN A 135 3.86 7.44 5.13
C ASN A 135 3.70 8.67 4.21
N GLU A 136 3.37 8.46 2.93
CA GLU A 136 3.20 9.56 1.98
C GLU A 136 1.90 10.38 2.17
N ASN A 137 0.84 9.85 2.80
CA ASN A 137 -0.50 10.37 2.49
C ASN A 137 -1.23 11.28 3.48
N VAL A 138 -0.91 11.41 4.77
CA VAL A 138 -1.77 12.29 5.62
C VAL A 138 -1.06 12.96 6.78
N VAL A 139 -0.25 12.23 7.55
CA VAL A 139 0.23 12.75 8.84
C VAL A 139 1.34 13.77 8.63
N ASP A 140 2.34 13.47 7.82
CA ASP A 140 3.50 14.35 7.67
C ASP A 140 3.12 15.68 7.00
N SER A 141 2.32 15.62 5.94
CA SER A 141 1.79 16.83 5.27
C SER A 141 0.90 17.66 6.19
N ALA A 142 -0.01 17.04 6.95
CA ALA A 142 -0.86 17.77 7.89
C ALA A 142 -0.07 18.37 9.07
N VAL A 143 0.96 17.67 9.55
CA VAL A 143 1.86 18.16 10.60
C VAL A 143 2.67 19.35 10.10
N ASP A 144 3.18 19.30 8.87
CA ASP A 144 3.95 20.39 8.27
C ASP A 144 3.08 21.62 8.01
N GLU A 145 1.83 21.44 7.54
CA GLU A 145 0.87 22.53 7.36
C GLU A 145 0.48 23.18 8.69
N LEU A 146 0.21 22.37 9.73
CA LEU A 146 -0.07 22.87 11.08
C LEU A 146 1.13 23.59 11.69
N ARG A 147 2.34 23.06 11.53
CA ARG A 147 3.57 23.69 12.03
C ARG A 147 3.81 25.03 11.35
N GLY A 148 3.66 25.09 10.03
CA GLY A 148 3.76 26.32 9.26
C GLY A 148 2.74 27.38 9.70
N GLY A 149 1.48 26.97 9.90
CA GLY A 149 0.43 27.86 10.41
C GLY A 149 0.70 28.40 11.81
N ILE A 150 1.22 27.56 12.73
CA ILE A 150 1.58 27.97 14.09
C ILE A 150 2.77 28.92 14.09
N GLU A 151 3.82 28.63 13.31
CA GLU A 151 5.01 29.48 13.21
C GLU A 151 4.65 30.84 12.59
N GLU A 152 3.85 30.87 11.54
CA GLU A 152 3.38 32.11 10.93
C GLU A 152 2.53 32.93 11.89
N ALA A 153 1.59 32.29 12.60
CA ALA A 153 0.79 32.97 13.62
C ALA A 153 1.67 33.54 14.73
N THR A 154 2.66 32.77 15.20
CA THR A 154 3.59 33.20 16.25
C THR A 154 4.45 34.38 15.79
N GLN A 155 4.95 34.35 14.55
CA GLN A 155 5.73 35.44 13.94
C GLN A 155 4.90 36.74 13.84
N ARG A 156 3.64 36.63 13.41
CA ARG A 156 2.71 37.77 13.28
C ARG A 156 2.28 38.33 14.64
N LEU A 157 2.13 37.49 15.65
CA LEU A 157 1.83 37.92 17.02
C LEU A 157 3.04 38.58 17.69
N SER A 158 4.25 38.04 17.47
CA SER A 158 5.50 38.55 18.05
C SER A 158 5.97 39.88 17.45
N SER A 159 5.56 40.19 16.21
CA SER A 159 5.90 41.44 15.53
C SER A 159 4.99 42.63 15.90
N SER A 160 4.00 42.43 16.78
CA SER A 160 3.10 43.49 17.23
C SER A 160 3.38 43.89 18.70
N PRO A 161 3.95 45.08 18.96
CA PRO A 161 4.38 45.53 20.29
C PRO A 161 3.28 45.65 21.36
N GLY A 162 2.00 45.48 21.00
CA GLY A 162 0.85 45.57 21.90
C GLY A 162 0.06 44.28 22.09
N THR A 163 0.58 43.15 21.57
CA THR A 163 -0.13 41.85 21.54
C THR A 163 0.32 40.91 22.64
N GLU A 164 1.56 41.02 23.12
CA GLU A 164 2.09 40.21 24.23
C GLU A 164 1.21 40.28 25.50
N GLY A 165 0.81 41.50 25.90
CA GLY A 165 -0.03 41.69 27.09
C GLY A 165 -1.44 41.11 26.95
N ARG A 166 -2.05 41.20 25.76
CA ARG A 166 -3.41 40.68 25.49
C ARG A 166 -3.42 39.17 25.29
N LEU A 167 -2.36 38.61 24.70
CA LEU A 167 -2.21 37.17 24.47
C LEU A 167 -1.99 36.42 25.80
N LYS A 168 -1.32 37.06 26.77
CA LYS A 168 -1.09 36.53 28.12
C LYS A 168 -2.38 36.39 28.95
N GLU A 169 -3.40 37.22 28.70
CA GLU A 169 -4.73 37.11 29.32
C GLU A 169 -5.61 36.04 28.66
N LEU A 170 -5.41 35.76 27.36
CA LEU A 170 -6.22 34.82 26.58
C LEU A 170 -5.67 33.38 26.60
N LEU A 171 -4.35 33.21 26.69
CA LEU A 171 -3.72 31.90 26.84
C LEU A 171 -3.74 31.49 28.30
N ILE A 172 -4.48 30.42 28.61
CA ILE A 172 -4.40 29.73 29.90
C ILE A 172 -3.06 29.00 29.97
N LEU A 173 -1.98 29.75 30.17
CA LEU A 173 -0.68 29.17 30.48
C LEU A 173 -0.73 28.72 31.94
N PRO A 174 -0.53 27.43 32.24
CA PRO A 174 -0.45 26.98 33.62
C PRO A 174 0.72 27.71 34.29
N HIS A 175 0.42 28.50 35.32
CA HIS A 175 1.43 29.17 36.12
C HIS A 175 2.40 28.13 36.68
N GLN A 176 3.67 28.21 36.27
CA GLN A 176 4.76 27.55 36.98
C GLN A 176 4.86 28.26 38.35
N ASN A 177 4.20 27.70 39.37
CA ASN A 177 4.43 28.11 40.74
C ASN A 177 5.91 27.89 41.06
N GLY A 178 6.62 29.00 41.26
CA GLY A 178 8.00 28.98 41.74
C GLY A 178 8.09 28.18 43.02
N ARG A 179 8.97 27.17 43.02
CA ARG A 179 9.48 26.58 44.25
C ARG A 179 10.30 27.65 44.96
N GLU A 180 9.73 28.27 45.99
CA GLU A 180 10.53 28.78 47.09
C GLU A 180 11.11 27.56 47.82
N ILE A 181 12.41 27.34 47.64
CA ILE A 181 13.18 26.48 48.53
C ILE A 181 13.46 27.33 49.76
N SER A 182 12.71 27.09 50.82
CA SER A 182 12.99 27.61 52.15
C SER A 182 14.27 26.96 52.68
N GLU A 183 15.28 27.78 52.96
CA GLU A 183 16.41 27.44 53.82
C GLU A 183 15.92 27.32 55.26
N GLU A 184 16.20 26.18 55.90
CA GLU A 184 16.38 26.01 57.35
C GLU A 184 17.65 25.17 57.60
#